data_AF-A0A1D6EKJ6-F1
#
_entry.id   AF-A0A1D6EKJ6-F1
#
_cell.length_a   1.000
_cell.length_b   1.000
_cell.length_c   1.000
_cell.angle_alpha   90.00
_cell.angle_beta   90.00
_cell.angle_gamma   90.00
#
_symmetry.space_group_name_H-M   'P 1'
#
loop_
_entity.id
_entity.type
_entity.pdbx_description
1 polymer ?
#
loop_
_entity_poly.entity_id
_entity_poly.type
_entity_poly.pdbx_seq_one_letter_code
_entity_poly.pdbx_strand_id
1 'polypeptide(L)' 'MLQIFYESQEFFLLKELEKMGPKKGVISQSVKDVVQSLVDDDLVLKDKIGTSVYFWSLPSCAGNQVLP' A
#
# COMPACT_ATOMS: atom_id res chain seq x y z
N MET A 1 -2.72 -4.00 -5.76
CA MET A 1 -1.68 -3.44 -4.86
C MET A 1 -1.75 -4.01 -3.45
N LEU A 2 -2.91 -4.00 -2.79
CA LEU A 2 -3.12 -4.47 -1.41
C LEU A 2 -2.54 -5.86 -1.12
N GLN A 3 -2.68 -6.81 -2.04
CA GLN A 3 -2.11 -8.15 -1.91
C GLN A 3 -0.60 -8.14 -1.59
N ILE A 4 0.17 -7.20 -2.17
CA ILE A 4 1.61 -7.10 -1.93
C ILE A 4 1.87 -6.74 -0.47
N PHE A 5 1.09 -5.80 0.06
CA PHE A 5 1.22 -5.38 1.45
C PHE A 5 0.80 -6.48 2.43
N TYR A 6 -0.30 -7.19 2.15
CA TYR A 6 -0.78 -8.26 3.03
C TYR A 6 0.08 -9.52 3.00
N GLU A 7 0.64 -9.86 1.85
CA GLU A 7 1.47 -11.08 1.68
C GLU A 7 2.88 -10.86 2.22
N SER A 8 3.46 -9.67 2.01
CA SER A 8 4.79 -9.35 2.52
C SER A 8 4.79 -8.84 3.96
N GLN A 9 3.70 -8.20 4.42
CA GLN A 9 3.61 -7.56 5.75
C GLN A 9 4.80 -6.61 6.05
N GLU A 10 5.33 -5.99 5.00
CA GLU A 10 6.53 -5.16 5.05
C GLU A 10 6.22 -3.70 4.67
N PHE A 11 7.18 -2.82 4.95
CA PHE A 11 7.13 -1.42 4.58
C PHE A 11 7.71 -1.20 3.20
N PHE A 12 6.94 -0.55 2.33
CA PHE A 12 7.34 -0.24 0.97
C PHE A 12 7.50 1.25 0.75
N LEU A 13 8.48 1.62 -0.06
CA LEU A 13 8.63 3.00 -0.54
C LEU A 13 7.83 3.18 -1.83
N LEU A 14 7.44 4.41 -2.14
CA LEU A 14 6.75 4.72 -3.40
C LEU A 14 7.51 4.18 -4.62
N LYS A 15 8.84 4.36 -4.63
CA LYS A 15 9.74 3.87 -5.68
C LYS A 15 9.73 2.34 -5.82
N GLU A 16 9.53 1.61 -4.72
CA GLU A 16 9.49 0.15 -4.72
C GLU A 16 8.13 -0.33 -5.24
N LEU A 17 7.05 0.35 -4.83
CA LEU A 17 5.70 0.12 -5.36
C LEU A 17 5.63 0.41 -6.85
N GLU A 18 6.29 1.45 -7.36
CA GLU A 18 6.35 1.74 -8.80
C GLU A 18 7.05 0.63 -9.59
N LYS A 19 8.00 -0.11 -8.98
CA LYS A 19 8.63 -1.28 -9.60
C LYS A 19 7.80 -2.56 -9.47
N MET A 20 7.06 -2.73 -8.37
CA MET A 20 6.27 -3.92 -8.07
C MET A 20 4.86 -3.89 -8.69
N GLY A 21 4.26 -2.71 -8.80
CA GLY A 21 2.95 -2.45 -9.38
C GLY A 21 2.74 -3.12 -10.75
N PRO A 22 3.61 -2.86 -11.75
CA PRO A 22 3.46 -3.48 -13.07
C PRO A 22 3.55 -5.01 -13.04
N LYS A 23 4.27 -5.60 -12.07
CA LYS A 23 4.30 -7.07 -11.90
C LYS A 23 2.99 -7.65 -11.40
N LYS A 24 2.13 -6.83 -10.76
CA LYS A 24 0.80 -7.20 -10.30
C LYS A 24 -0.31 -6.65 -11.21
N GLY A 25 0.03 -6.18 -12.41
CA GLY A 25 -0.93 -5.67 -13.39
C GLY A 25 -1.36 -4.22 -13.19
N VAL A 26 -0.73 -3.48 -12.28
CA VAL A 26 -0.98 -2.04 -12.10
C VAL A 26 -0.05 -1.25 -13.00
N ILE A 27 -0.61 -0.41 -13.87
CA ILE A 27 0.17 0.44 -14.77
C ILE A 27 1.03 1.40 -13.92
N SER A 28 2.33 1.49 -14.21
CA SER A 28 3.30 2.26 -13.40
C SER A 28 2.85 3.71 -13.15
N GLN A 29 2.26 4.35 -14.16
CA GLN A 29 1.69 5.70 -14.07
C GLN A 29 0.52 5.81 -13.08
N SER A 30 -0.28 4.73 -12.96
CA SER A 30 -1.42 4.65 -12.04
C SER A 30 -1.03 4.12 -10.66
N VAL A 31 0.20 3.65 -10.44
CA VAL A 31 0.61 3.12 -9.12
C VAL A 31 0.47 4.18 -8.04
N LYS A 32 0.86 5.43 -8.31
CA LYS A 32 0.70 6.54 -7.36
C LYS A 32 -0.77 6.80 -7.03
N ASP A 33 -1.61 6.86 -8.05
CA ASP A 33 -3.05 7.08 -7.91
C ASP A 33 -3.70 5.96 -7.09
N VAL A 34 -3.39 4.70 -7.43
CA VAL A 34 -3.89 3.53 -6.72
C VAL A 34 -3.41 3.52 -5.27
N VAL A 35 -2.12 3.75 -5.01
CA VAL A 35 -1.60 3.82 -3.64
C VAL A 35 -2.24 4.97 -2.86
N GLN A 36 -2.44 6.12 -3.49
CA GLN A 36 -3.13 7.25 -2.86
C GLN A 36 -4.58 6.93 -2.54
N SER A 37 -5.32 6.33 -3.47
CA SER A 37 -6.71 5.91 -3.27
C SER A 37 -6.81 4.86 -2.17
N LEU A 38 -5.84 3.94 -2.06
CA LEU A 38 -5.79 2.96 -0.97
C LEU A 38 -5.47 3.60 0.39
N VAL A 39 -4.70 4.68 0.41
CA VAL A 39 -4.45 5.45 1.63
C VAL A 39 -5.68 6.27 2.03
N ASP A 40 -6.38 6.82 1.05
CA ASP A 40 -7.63 7.58 1.26
C ASP A 40 -8.74 6.69 1.86
N ASP A 41 -8.80 5.43 1.43
CA ASP A 41 -9.72 4.40 1.94
C ASP A 41 -9.27 3.81 3.30
N ASP A 42 -8.22 4.36 3.93
CA ASP A 42 -7.57 3.85 5.15
C ASP A 42 -7.03 2.39 5.06
N LEU A 43 -7.04 1.79 3.87
CA LEU A 43 -6.55 0.43 3.64
C LEU A 43 -5.01 0.34 3.59
N VAL A 44 -4.32 1.43 3.26
CA VAL A 44 -2.85 1.52 3.27
C VAL A 44 -2.44 2.71 4.13
N LEU A 45 -1.60 2.45 5.12
CA LEU A 45 -0.99 3.49 5.93
C LEU A 45 0.19 4.08 5.18
N LYS A 46 0.36 5.40 5.29
CA LYS A 46 1.57 6.09 4.84
C LYS A 46 2.13 6.92 5.98
N ASP A 47 3.45 6.93 6.10
CA ASP A 47 4.14 7.80 7.04
C ASP A 47 5.48 8.27 6.49
N LYS A 48 5.90 9.46 6.91
CA LYS A 48 7.13 10.07 6.45
C LYS A 48 8.17 9.95 7.55
N ILE A 49 9.02 8.93 7.42
CA ILE A 49 10.16 8.73 8.31
C ILE A 49 11.40 9.38 7.69
N GLY A 50 11.83 10.50 8.27
CA GLY A 50 12.97 11.29 7.81
C GLY A 50 12.71 11.96 6.45
N THR A 51 13.46 11.58 5.43
CA THR A 51 13.33 12.09 4.05
C THR A 51 12.49 11.21 3.13
N SER A 52 12.07 10.03 3.60
CA SER A 52 11.36 9.05 2.78
C SER A 52 9.94 8.78 3.28
N VAL A 53 9.02 8.56 2.34
CA VAL A 53 7.63 8.17 2.64
C VAL A 53 7.50 6.66 2.49
N TYR A 54 7.10 6.02 3.59
CA TYR A 54 6.86 4.59 3.68
C TYR A 54 5.37 4.32 3.64
N PHE A 55 5.01 3.23 3.01
CA PHE A 55 3.66 2.74 2.81
C PHE A 55 3.60 1.31 3.31
N TRP A 56 2.60 0.99 4.11
CA TRP A 56 2.39 -0.37 4.60
C TRP A 56 0.91 -0.62 4.81
N SER A 57 0.51 -1.87 4.90
CA SER A 57 -0.85 -2.21 5.30
C SER A 57 -0.80 -3.36 6.28
N LEU A 58 -1.66 -3.29 7.30
CA LEU A 58 -1.79 -4.34 8.29
C LEU A 58 -2.95 -5.26 7.86
N PRO A 59 -2.80 -6.59 7.94
CA PRO A 59 -3.89 -7.52 7.67
C PRO A 59 -5.10 -7.29 8.60
N SER A 60 -4.87 -6.73 9.79
CA SER A 60 -5.93 -6.34 10.73
C SER A 60 -6.81 -5.19 10.23
N CYS A 61 -6.33 -4.34 9.32
CA CYS A 61 -7.13 -3.27 8.73
C CYS A 61 -8.13 -3.82 7.69
N ALA A 62 -7.76 -4.90 6.99
CA ALA A 62 -8.66 -5.65 6.10
C ALA A 62 -9.76 -6.44 6.86
N GLY A 63 -9.50 -6.75 8.13
CA GLY A 63 -10.33 -7.67 8.93
C GLY A 63 -11.20 -7.01 10.00
N ASN A 64 -11.06 -5.72 10.29
CA ASN A 64 -11.74 -5.11 11.43
C ASN A 64 -13.13 -4.51 11.12
N GLN A 65 -13.73 -4.81 9.97
CA GLN A 65 -15.16 -4.54 9.74
C GLN A 65 -16.09 -5.67 10.20
N VAL A 66 -15.55 -6.68 10.89
CA VAL A 66 -16.34 -7.77 11.50
C VAL A 66 -16.03 -7.93 12.98
N LEU A 67 -16.53 -7.03 13.82
CA LEU A 67 -16.96 -7.43 15.16
C LEU A 67 -18.35 -6.81 15.45
N PRO A 68 -19.31 -7.63 15.94
CA PRO A 68 -20.72 -7.27 16.14
C PRO A 68 -20.96 -6.27 17.27
#